data_AF-A0A522NBG0-F1
#
_entry.id   AF-A0A522NBG0-F1
#
_cell.length_a   1.000
_cell.length_b   1.000
_cell.length_c   1.000
_cell.angle_alpha   90.00
_cell.angle_beta   90.00
_cell.angle_gamma   90.00
#
_symmetry.space_group_name_H-M   'P 1'
#
loop_
_entity.id
_entity.type
_entity.pdbx_description
1 polymer ?
#
loop_
_entity_poly.entity_id
_entity_poly.type
_entity_poly.pdbx_seq_one_letter_code
_entity_poly.pdbx_strand_id
1 'polypeptide(L)'
;MNHFSLSSDAVDLAQLRESLRHSGSGGFCNFEGWVRNNNEGREVSGLEYEAYAELALAEGERIIAEAIARYGVLAARCVHRTGVLGIGDLAVWIGVSAAHRDEAFRACRYIIDEIKHRLPIWKKEHYLSGDTAWVACSHTERAHEHEPPAMHAHHGHVHHHDAPVAVTAPAFTPDYSRQTRLRDVGDAGQAKLAAARVLVIGAGGLGCPVLSYLAGAGVGTLGIVDGDLLDASNLHRQTLYDARDIGQRKVDLARQRIAALNPTVSVHTYAEPLHAGNVVDVFAQYDLVVECTDDMRSRYLSNDAAVLTGTPLVLASVYQYEGQLQVVSAKPGEPCLRCLWPDEPAPGVAGSCVESGVLGPVPGVLGTMQAIEALKILLDLPRSAGQSLLLVNLLDVGTQRLPIDASRGCARHGGCAAVAQRALAQAQRDHDVDLVFASLDDAIAAGYRLVDVREPDEIAAQPLHAPSCCVPSAQLATQAGELPPGRLLLICASGRRSAHAARELRGLGVRDAYSLAGGVLALRPSCDRVPATTRSRSAS
;
A
#
# COMPACT_ATOMS: atom_id res chain seq x y z
N MET A 1 -27.41 -39.22 1.85
CA MET A 1 -26.25 -39.35 2.76
C MET A 1 -25.36 -38.16 2.50
N ASN A 2 -24.83 -37.54 3.55
CA ASN A 2 -23.90 -36.42 3.42
C ASN A 2 -22.60 -36.90 2.78
N HIS A 3 -22.09 -36.15 1.81
CA HIS A 3 -20.82 -36.43 1.15
C HIS A 3 -19.63 -36.05 2.05
N PHE A 4 -19.80 -35.10 2.98
CA PHE A 4 -18.81 -34.69 3.94
C PHE A 4 -19.26 -35.00 5.38
N SER A 5 -18.33 -35.45 6.23
CA SER A 5 -18.61 -35.64 7.66
C SER A 5 -17.39 -35.42 8.54
N LEU A 6 -17.65 -35.00 9.77
CA LEU A 6 -16.66 -34.96 10.86
C LEU A 6 -16.81 -36.19 11.75
N SER A 7 -15.70 -36.70 12.30
CA SER A 7 -15.72 -37.80 13.26
C SER A 7 -14.68 -37.61 14.36
N SER A 8 -15.04 -37.85 15.62
CA SER A 8 -14.08 -37.95 16.72
C SER A 8 -13.41 -39.33 16.79
N ASP A 9 -14.07 -40.35 16.24
CA ASP A 9 -13.67 -41.75 16.38
C ASP A 9 -12.84 -42.21 15.18
N ALA A 10 -12.20 -43.38 15.32
CA ALA A 10 -11.51 -44.02 14.21
C ALA A 10 -12.50 -44.36 13.08
N VAL A 11 -12.05 -44.20 11.84
CA VAL A 11 -12.90 -44.31 10.66
C VAL A 11 -12.81 -45.73 10.08
N ASP A 12 -13.96 -46.36 9.81
CA ASP A 12 -14.02 -47.64 9.11
C ASP A 12 -13.84 -47.44 7.59
N LEU A 13 -12.61 -47.67 7.14
CA LEU A 13 -12.23 -47.54 5.73
C LEU A 13 -12.95 -48.53 4.81
N ALA A 14 -13.26 -49.73 5.30
CA ALA A 14 -13.94 -50.75 4.51
C ALA A 14 -15.39 -50.32 4.24
N GLN A 15 -16.07 -49.82 5.27
CA GLN A 15 -17.42 -49.29 5.14
C GLN A 15 -17.48 -48.07 4.21
N LEU A 16 -16.55 -47.13 4.34
CA LEU A 16 -16.50 -45.96 3.48
C LEU A 16 -16.24 -46.32 2.01
N ARG A 17 -15.30 -47.24 1.76
CA ARG A 17 -15.02 -47.73 0.42
C ARG A 17 -16.23 -48.45 -0.18
N GLU A 18 -16.94 -49.28 0.60
CA GLU A 18 -18.14 -49.96 0.11
C GLU A 18 -19.23 -48.95 -0.27
N SER A 19 -19.39 -47.87 0.50
CA SER A 19 -20.38 -46.81 0.21
C SER A 19 -20.15 -46.07 -1.11
N LEU A 20 -18.94 -46.17 -1.68
CA LEU A 20 -18.58 -45.57 -2.96
C LEU A 20 -18.54 -46.58 -4.12
N ARG A 21 -18.86 -47.86 -3.89
CA ARG A 21 -18.94 -48.82 -4.98
C ARG A 21 -20.12 -48.48 -5.89
N HIS A 22 -19.83 -48.40 -7.17
CA HIS A 22 -20.82 -48.08 -8.19
C HIS A 22 -20.57 -48.96 -9.41
N SER A 23 -21.62 -49.53 -10.00
CA SER A 23 -21.52 -50.46 -11.14
C SER A 23 -20.93 -49.82 -12.40
N GLY A 24 -21.06 -48.50 -12.53
CA GLY A 24 -20.44 -47.71 -13.60
C GLY A 24 -18.99 -47.28 -13.35
N SER A 25 -18.39 -47.60 -12.20
CA SER A 25 -17.02 -47.18 -11.89
C SER A 25 -15.98 -48.04 -12.59
N GLY A 26 -15.19 -47.44 -13.48
CA GLY A 26 -13.96 -48.02 -14.01
C GLY A 26 -12.69 -47.55 -13.27
N GLY A 27 -12.82 -46.61 -12.33
CA GLY A 27 -11.74 -46.12 -11.47
C GLY A 27 -12.23 -45.76 -10.06
N PHE A 28 -11.40 -46.09 -9.07
CA PHE A 28 -11.56 -45.65 -7.68
C PHE A 28 -10.22 -45.10 -7.19
N CYS A 29 -10.24 -43.91 -6.60
CA CYS A 29 -9.07 -43.28 -5.98
C CYS A 29 -9.41 -42.90 -4.55
N ASN A 30 -8.50 -43.14 -3.61
CA ASN A 30 -8.59 -42.60 -2.26
C ASN A 30 -7.33 -41.82 -1.89
N PHE A 31 -7.49 -40.94 -0.91
CA PHE A 31 -6.41 -40.23 -0.25
C PHE A 31 -6.57 -40.38 1.26
N GLU A 32 -5.45 -40.61 1.92
CA GLU A 32 -5.36 -40.72 3.37
C GLU A 32 -4.29 -39.77 3.90
N GLY A 33 -4.69 -38.83 4.75
CA GLY A 33 -3.76 -37.96 5.47
C GLY A 33 -3.49 -38.54 6.84
N TRP A 34 -2.25 -38.95 7.12
CA TRP A 34 -1.86 -39.55 8.40
C TRP A 34 -1.04 -38.58 9.26
N VAL A 35 -1.13 -38.72 10.58
CA VAL A 35 -0.27 -37.98 11.51
C VAL A 35 1.16 -38.53 11.43
N ARG A 36 2.11 -37.65 11.13
CA ARG A 36 3.55 -37.97 11.04
C ARG A 36 4.31 -37.43 12.26
N ASN A 37 5.45 -38.03 12.56
CA ASN A 37 6.30 -37.69 13.71
C ASN A 37 7.18 -36.44 13.52
N ASN A 38 7.14 -35.79 12.35
CA ASN A 38 7.94 -34.61 12.04
C ASN A 38 7.14 -33.58 11.24
N ASN A 39 7.20 -32.31 11.62
CA ASN A 39 6.74 -31.20 10.81
C ASN A 39 7.80 -30.08 10.78
N GLU A 40 8.20 -29.66 9.58
CA GLU A 40 9.19 -28.58 9.34
C GLU A 40 10.51 -28.72 10.14
N GLY A 41 10.95 -29.97 10.36
CA GLY A 41 12.20 -30.26 11.09
C GLY A 41 12.05 -30.38 12.60
N ARG A 42 10.83 -30.29 13.14
CA ARG A 42 10.52 -30.48 14.58
C ARG A 42 9.79 -31.79 14.82
N GLU A 43 10.17 -32.50 15.88
CA GLU A 43 9.50 -33.74 16.30
C GLU A 43 8.16 -33.45 16.99
N VAL A 44 7.11 -34.11 16.53
CA VAL A 44 5.72 -33.93 16.98
C VAL A 44 5.23 -35.22 17.64
N SER A 45 4.61 -35.12 18.82
CA SER A 45 4.08 -36.27 19.57
C SER A 45 2.61 -36.59 19.25
N GLY A 46 1.88 -35.64 18.64
CA GLY A 46 0.49 -35.80 18.22
C GLY A 46 -0.10 -34.51 17.66
N LEU A 47 -1.34 -34.59 17.17
CA LEU A 47 -2.10 -33.47 16.63
C LEU A 47 -3.46 -33.37 17.32
N GLU A 48 -3.95 -32.17 17.54
CA GLU A 48 -5.33 -31.90 17.99
C GLU A 48 -6.05 -31.09 16.92
N TYR A 49 -7.19 -31.58 16.44
CA TYR A 49 -7.99 -30.91 15.41
C TYR A 49 -9.29 -30.35 16.01
N GLU A 50 -9.50 -29.05 15.87
CA GLU A 50 -10.74 -28.37 16.24
C GLU A 50 -11.46 -27.87 14.99
N ALA A 51 -12.79 -27.95 14.98
CA ALA A 51 -13.61 -27.54 13.84
C ALA A 51 -14.84 -26.77 14.31
N TYR A 52 -15.20 -25.72 13.57
CA TYR A 52 -16.52 -25.13 13.70
C TYR A 52 -17.52 -25.98 12.90
N ALA A 53 -18.13 -26.96 13.57
CA ALA A 53 -18.80 -28.08 12.93
C ALA A 53 -19.83 -27.69 11.86
N GLU A 54 -20.71 -26.73 12.14
CA GLU A 54 -21.76 -26.32 11.18
C GLU A 54 -21.19 -25.74 9.88
N LEU A 55 -20.20 -24.85 9.98
CA LEU A 55 -19.56 -24.23 8.83
C LEU A 55 -18.67 -25.23 8.07
N ALA A 56 -17.96 -26.10 8.80
CA ALA A 56 -17.14 -27.15 8.20
C ALA A 56 -17.98 -28.16 7.42
N LEU A 57 -19.15 -28.56 7.95
CA LEU A 57 -20.07 -29.45 7.25
C LEU A 57 -20.62 -28.80 5.98
N ALA A 58 -21.10 -27.55 6.07
CA ALA A 58 -21.64 -26.83 4.91
C ALA A 58 -20.60 -26.61 3.81
N GLU A 59 -19.38 -26.19 4.18
CA GLU A 59 -18.31 -25.92 3.21
C GLU A 59 -17.72 -27.20 2.63
N GLY A 60 -17.59 -28.26 3.44
CA GLY A 60 -17.16 -29.58 2.98
C GLY A 60 -18.11 -30.19 1.95
N GLU A 61 -19.42 -30.08 2.17
CA GLU A 61 -20.43 -30.49 1.17
C GLU A 61 -20.28 -29.71 -0.14
N ARG A 62 -20.04 -28.39 -0.05
CA ARG A 62 -19.84 -27.54 -1.23
C ARG A 62 -18.62 -27.97 -2.04
N ILE A 63 -17.49 -28.24 -1.39
CA ILE A 63 -16.26 -28.71 -2.04
C ILE A 63 -16.50 -30.01 -2.81
N ILE A 64 -17.20 -30.97 -2.20
CA ILE A 64 -17.44 -32.26 -2.83
C ILE A 64 -18.44 -32.15 -3.98
N ALA A 65 -19.51 -31.36 -3.82
CA ALA A 65 -20.45 -31.09 -4.89
C ALA A 65 -19.77 -30.44 -6.10
N GLU A 66 -18.85 -29.50 -5.87
CA GLU A 66 -18.02 -28.88 -6.90
C GLU A 66 -17.12 -29.91 -7.60
N ALA A 67 -16.48 -30.81 -6.85
CA ALA A 67 -15.64 -31.87 -7.41
C ALA A 67 -16.45 -32.83 -8.31
N ILE A 68 -17.64 -33.23 -7.84
CA ILE A 68 -18.57 -34.09 -8.60
C ILE A 68 -18.97 -33.42 -9.90
N ALA A 69 -19.41 -32.16 -9.85
CA ALA A 69 -19.83 -31.42 -11.03
C ALA A 69 -18.67 -31.14 -12.00
N ARG A 70 -17.50 -30.76 -11.49
CA ARG A 70 -16.34 -30.36 -12.29
C ARG A 70 -15.71 -31.51 -13.07
N TYR A 71 -15.62 -32.69 -12.45
CA TYR A 71 -14.91 -33.83 -13.04
C TYR A 71 -15.85 -34.96 -13.50
N GLY A 72 -17.17 -34.80 -13.35
CA GLY A 72 -18.16 -35.78 -13.79
C GLY A 72 -18.02 -37.13 -13.07
N VAL A 73 -17.55 -37.13 -11.83
CA VAL A 73 -17.35 -38.37 -11.06
C VAL A 73 -18.68 -38.91 -10.51
N LEU A 74 -18.76 -40.23 -10.35
CA LEU A 74 -20.00 -40.92 -10.00
C LEU A 74 -20.36 -40.76 -8.53
N ALA A 75 -19.35 -40.79 -7.66
CA ALA A 75 -19.52 -40.59 -6.23
C ALA A 75 -18.22 -40.09 -5.60
N ALA A 76 -18.34 -39.21 -4.62
CA ALA A 76 -17.22 -38.76 -3.80
C ALA A 76 -17.66 -38.60 -2.35
N ARG A 77 -16.73 -38.86 -1.42
CA ARG A 77 -16.95 -38.71 0.02
C ARG A 77 -15.67 -38.31 0.73
N CYS A 78 -15.80 -37.49 1.76
CA CYS A 78 -14.69 -37.13 2.64
C CYS A 78 -15.10 -37.23 4.10
N VAL A 79 -14.19 -37.75 4.93
CA VAL A 79 -14.29 -37.77 6.38
C VAL A 79 -13.06 -37.11 6.98
N HIS A 80 -13.25 -36.08 7.80
CA HIS A 80 -12.17 -35.45 8.55
C HIS A 80 -12.32 -35.75 10.04
N ARG A 81 -11.24 -36.18 10.69
CA ARG A 81 -11.24 -36.44 12.14
C ARG A 81 -11.02 -35.17 12.94
N THR A 82 -11.66 -35.08 14.09
CA THR A 82 -11.51 -33.99 15.08
C THR A 82 -11.13 -34.57 16.43
N GLY A 83 -10.54 -33.76 17.31
CA GLY A 83 -9.99 -34.20 18.59
C GLY A 83 -8.50 -34.58 18.49
N VAL A 84 -8.01 -35.27 19.52
CA VAL A 84 -6.60 -35.64 19.66
C VAL A 84 -6.29 -36.90 18.86
N LEU A 85 -5.24 -36.84 18.04
CA LEU A 85 -4.75 -37.90 17.15
C LEU A 85 -3.27 -38.20 17.45
N GLY A 86 -2.96 -39.48 17.60
CA GLY A 86 -1.60 -39.98 17.78
C GLY A 86 -0.85 -40.11 16.46
N ILE A 87 0.47 -40.29 16.52
CA ILE A 87 1.30 -40.59 15.35
C ILE A 87 0.80 -41.88 14.69
N GLY A 88 0.60 -41.84 13.37
CA GLY A 88 0.05 -42.94 12.58
C GLY A 88 -1.48 -42.92 12.45
N ASP A 89 -2.19 -42.08 13.21
CA ASP A 89 -3.64 -41.97 13.07
C ASP A 89 -4.03 -41.30 11.75
N LEU A 90 -5.12 -41.78 11.16
CA LEU A 90 -5.76 -41.18 10.00
C LEU A 90 -6.45 -39.87 10.39
N ALA A 91 -6.03 -38.73 9.86
CA ALA A 91 -6.65 -37.43 10.11
C ALA A 91 -7.74 -37.09 9.10
N VAL A 92 -7.54 -37.44 7.82
CA VAL A 92 -8.50 -37.16 6.75
C VAL A 92 -8.52 -38.30 5.75
N TRP A 93 -9.71 -38.67 5.31
CA TRP A 93 -9.92 -39.66 4.25
C TRP A 93 -10.81 -39.08 3.17
N ILE A 94 -10.43 -39.29 1.91
CA ILE A 94 -11.21 -38.93 0.74
C ILE A 94 -11.31 -40.15 -0.16
N GLY A 95 -12.49 -40.44 -0.70
CA GLY A 95 -12.70 -41.47 -1.70
C GLY A 95 -13.50 -40.93 -2.88
N VAL A 96 -13.11 -41.33 -4.09
CA VAL A 96 -13.77 -40.93 -5.33
C VAL A 96 -13.90 -42.12 -6.28
N SER A 97 -15.10 -42.31 -6.81
CA SER A 97 -15.47 -43.31 -7.81
C SER A 97 -15.84 -42.62 -9.13
N ALA A 98 -15.25 -43.06 -10.24
CA ALA A 98 -15.46 -42.46 -11.55
C ALA A 98 -15.46 -43.52 -12.67
N ALA A 99 -15.96 -43.15 -13.85
CA ALA A 99 -15.97 -44.02 -15.02
C ALA A 99 -14.53 -44.36 -15.49
N HIS A 100 -13.61 -43.40 -15.43
CA HIS A 100 -12.19 -43.62 -15.71
C HIS A 100 -11.29 -43.13 -14.57
N ARG A 101 -10.03 -43.60 -14.59
CA ARG A 101 -9.07 -43.38 -13.49
C ARG A 101 -8.61 -41.91 -13.38
N ASP A 102 -8.58 -41.18 -14.49
CA ASP A 102 -8.02 -39.82 -14.54
C ASP A 102 -8.89 -38.83 -13.76
N GLU A 103 -10.20 -38.90 -13.99
CA GLU A 103 -11.21 -38.10 -13.28
C GLU A 103 -11.21 -38.44 -11.79
N ALA A 104 -11.03 -39.70 -11.42
CA ALA A 104 -10.91 -40.10 -10.02
C ALA A 104 -9.69 -39.46 -9.33
N PHE A 105 -8.52 -39.42 -9.99
CA PHE A 105 -7.32 -38.77 -9.44
C PHE A 105 -7.49 -37.25 -9.33
N ARG A 106 -7.98 -36.60 -10.40
CA ARG A 106 -8.15 -35.14 -10.45
C ARG A 106 -9.16 -34.64 -9.42
N ALA A 107 -10.28 -35.34 -9.28
CA ALA A 107 -11.28 -35.02 -8.25
C ALA A 107 -10.75 -35.27 -6.83
N CYS A 108 -10.07 -36.39 -6.58
CA CYS A 108 -9.50 -36.70 -5.27
C CYS A 108 -8.46 -35.63 -4.84
N ARG A 109 -7.59 -35.22 -5.76
CA ARG A 109 -6.62 -34.15 -5.55
C ARG A 109 -7.28 -32.80 -5.28
N TYR A 110 -8.27 -32.45 -6.08
CA TYR A 110 -9.02 -31.21 -5.90
C TYR A 110 -9.67 -31.13 -4.50
N ILE A 111 -10.31 -32.20 -4.04
CA ILE A 111 -10.97 -32.22 -2.73
C ILE A 111 -9.96 -31.98 -1.60
N ILE A 112 -8.79 -32.62 -1.58
CA ILE A 112 -7.82 -32.42 -0.50
C ILE A 112 -7.23 -31.00 -0.50
N ASP A 113 -6.94 -30.45 -1.68
CA ASP A 113 -6.37 -29.11 -1.81
C ASP A 113 -7.38 -28.05 -1.35
N GLU A 114 -8.65 -28.19 -1.74
CA GLU A 114 -9.71 -27.28 -1.32
C GLU A 114 -10.06 -27.43 0.16
N ILE A 115 -10.01 -28.64 0.73
CA ILE A 115 -10.18 -28.85 2.17
C ILE A 115 -9.11 -28.10 2.96
N LYS A 116 -7.84 -28.19 2.55
CA LYS A 116 -6.75 -27.47 3.22
C LYS A 116 -6.91 -25.96 3.13
N HIS A 117 -7.51 -25.47 2.04
CA HIS A 117 -7.64 -24.04 1.78
C HIS A 117 -8.89 -23.40 2.39
N ARG A 118 -10.05 -24.07 2.32
CA ARG A 118 -11.37 -23.48 2.61
C ARG A 118 -12.00 -23.98 3.89
N LEU A 119 -11.64 -25.17 4.36
CA LEU A 119 -12.36 -25.80 5.44
C LEU A 119 -11.93 -25.17 6.79
N PRO A 120 -12.88 -24.70 7.62
CA PRO A 120 -12.60 -24.08 8.92
C PRO A 120 -12.28 -25.15 9.98
N ILE A 121 -11.12 -25.79 9.79
CA ILE A 121 -10.52 -26.75 10.73
C ILE A 121 -9.13 -26.23 11.10
N TRP A 122 -8.84 -26.19 12.39
CA TRP A 122 -7.57 -25.76 12.93
C TRP A 122 -6.83 -26.95 13.50
N LYS A 123 -5.51 -26.96 13.27
CA LYS A 123 -4.62 -28.00 13.75
C LYS A 123 -3.71 -27.43 14.82
N LYS A 124 -3.69 -28.05 15.99
CA LYS A 124 -2.74 -27.76 17.05
C LYS A 124 -1.70 -28.87 17.10
N GLU A 125 -0.42 -28.50 17.07
CA GLU A 125 0.69 -29.45 17.15
C GLU A 125 1.17 -29.57 18.60
N HIS A 126 1.41 -30.80 19.05
CA HIS A 126 2.05 -31.07 20.34
C HIS A 126 3.50 -31.49 20.10
N TYR A 127 4.46 -30.69 20.56
CA TYR A 127 5.88 -31.01 20.40
C TYR A 127 6.42 -31.77 21.62
N LEU A 128 7.48 -32.55 21.41
CA LEU A 128 8.17 -33.27 22.50
C LEU A 128 8.79 -32.32 23.56
N SER A 129 8.99 -31.04 23.23
CA SER A 129 9.45 -30.00 24.17
C SER A 129 8.40 -29.57 25.20
N GLY A 130 7.14 -29.98 25.04
CA GLY A 130 6.01 -29.56 25.88
C GLY A 130 5.27 -28.32 25.37
N ASP A 131 5.79 -27.64 24.35
CA ASP A 131 5.13 -26.50 23.72
C ASP A 131 4.02 -26.97 22.76
N THR A 132 2.99 -26.12 22.59
CA THR A 132 1.93 -26.34 21.58
C THR A 132 1.83 -25.14 20.65
N ALA A 133 1.58 -25.38 19.36
CA ALA A 133 1.39 -24.32 18.37
C ALA A 133 0.11 -24.53 17.58
N TRP A 134 -0.70 -23.48 17.49
CA TRP A 134 -1.86 -23.45 16.59
C TRP A 134 -1.40 -23.12 15.18
N VAL A 135 -1.67 -24.03 14.25
CA VAL A 135 -1.38 -23.88 12.83
C VAL A 135 -2.72 -23.93 12.11
N ALA A 136 -3.10 -22.83 11.46
CA ALA A 136 -4.20 -22.85 10.52
C ALA A 136 -3.82 -23.78 9.36
N CYS A 137 -4.76 -24.59 8.84
CA CYS A 137 -4.51 -25.38 7.63
C CYS A 137 -4.19 -24.52 6.39
N SER A 138 -4.31 -23.19 6.48
CA SER A 138 -4.09 -22.20 5.42
C SER A 138 -2.61 -21.89 5.17
N HIS A 139 -1.81 -22.88 4.74
CA HIS A 139 -0.53 -22.61 4.09
C HIS A 139 -0.24 -23.67 3.02
N THR A 140 -0.78 -23.44 1.83
CA THR A 140 -0.20 -23.94 0.58
C THR A 140 -0.42 -22.89 -0.50
N GLU A 141 0.66 -22.30 -0.97
CA GLU A 141 0.68 -21.44 -2.15
C GLU A 141 0.06 -22.17 -3.35
N ARG A 142 -0.76 -21.48 -4.14
CA ARG A 142 -1.23 -22.00 -5.44
C ARG A 142 -0.05 -22.09 -6.40
N ALA A 143 0.58 -23.26 -6.46
CA ALA A 143 1.24 -23.71 -7.67
C ALA A 143 0.35 -24.77 -8.34
N HIS A 144 0.28 -24.72 -9.68
CA HIS A 144 -0.34 -25.70 -10.60
C HIS A 144 -1.74 -25.35 -11.15
N GLU A 145 -1.76 -24.41 -12.10
CA GLU A 145 -2.57 -24.54 -13.33
C GLU A 145 -1.65 -24.37 -14.54
N HIS A 146 -0.94 -25.44 -14.92
CA HIS A 146 -0.36 -25.62 -16.26
C HIS A 146 -0.67 -27.06 -16.70
N GLU A 147 -1.90 -27.30 -17.15
CA GLU A 147 -2.14 -28.39 -18.09
C GLU A 147 -1.94 -27.80 -19.51
N PRO A 148 -0.86 -28.17 -20.23
CA PRO A 148 -0.77 -27.88 -21.66
C PRO A 148 -1.78 -28.76 -22.41
N PRO A 149 -2.34 -28.29 -23.55
CA PRO A 149 -3.27 -29.11 -24.32
C PRO A 149 -2.56 -30.35 -24.84
N ALA A 150 -3.06 -31.52 -24.47
CA ALA A 150 -2.56 -32.80 -24.95
C ALA A 150 -2.74 -32.91 -26.48
N MET A 151 -1.61 -33.14 -27.16
CA MET A 151 -1.56 -33.59 -28.55
C MET A 151 -2.31 -34.93 -28.70
N HIS A 152 -3.42 -34.91 -29.43
CA HIS A 152 -3.91 -36.10 -30.14
C HIS A 152 -3.73 -35.90 -31.63
N ALA A 153 -2.88 -36.73 -32.23
CA ALA A 153 -2.61 -36.75 -33.66
C ALA A 153 -3.66 -37.58 -34.41
N HIS A 154 -4.08 -37.02 -35.56
CA HIS A 154 -4.64 -37.64 -36.76
C HIS A 154 -5.99 -38.39 -36.69
N HIS A 155 -7.02 -37.79 -37.31
CA HIS A 155 -7.55 -38.22 -38.61
C HIS A 155 -8.55 -37.21 -39.20
N GLY A 156 -8.45 -36.98 -40.52
CA GLY A 156 -9.61 -36.69 -41.39
C GLY A 156 -9.95 -35.22 -41.69
N HIS A 157 -9.68 -34.80 -42.93
CA HIS A 157 -10.04 -33.53 -43.58
C HIS A 157 -11.50 -33.08 -43.38
N VAL A 158 -11.74 -31.76 -43.30
CA VAL A 158 -12.36 -30.89 -44.34
C VAL A 158 -12.18 -29.42 -43.90
N HIS A 159 -11.59 -28.58 -44.77
CA HIS A 159 -11.50 -27.13 -44.53
C HIS A 159 -12.84 -26.45 -44.82
N HIS A 160 -13.52 -25.96 -43.78
CA HIS A 160 -14.46 -24.85 -43.90
C HIS A 160 -13.81 -23.59 -43.31
N HIS A 161 -13.69 -22.57 -44.14
CA HIS A 161 -13.28 -21.22 -43.72
C HIS A 161 -14.42 -20.57 -42.94
N ASP A 162 -14.39 -20.68 -41.62
CA ASP A 162 -15.08 -19.73 -40.73
C ASP A 162 -14.02 -18.85 -40.08
N ALA A 163 -14.19 -17.53 -40.23
CA ALA A 163 -13.34 -16.54 -39.60
C ALA A 163 -13.38 -16.72 -38.07
N PRO A 164 -12.26 -16.53 -37.34
CA PRO A 164 -12.26 -16.64 -35.90
C PRO A 164 -13.11 -15.50 -35.34
N VAL A 165 -14.27 -15.82 -34.77
CA VAL A 165 -14.99 -14.91 -33.88
C VAL A 165 -14.08 -14.73 -32.67
N ALA A 166 -13.47 -13.55 -32.57
CA ALA A 166 -12.71 -13.15 -31.40
C ALA A 166 -13.67 -13.12 -30.20
N VAL A 167 -13.68 -14.19 -29.42
CA VAL A 167 -14.31 -14.18 -28.10
C VAL A 167 -13.43 -13.30 -27.23
N THR A 168 -13.74 -11.99 -27.19
CA THR A 168 -13.16 -11.09 -26.20
C THR A 168 -13.53 -11.63 -24.83
N ALA A 169 -12.52 -11.94 -24.01
CA ALA A 169 -12.74 -12.29 -22.61
C ALA A 169 -13.68 -11.24 -21.99
N PRO A 170 -14.66 -11.66 -21.16
CA PRO A 170 -15.57 -10.73 -20.52
C PRO A 170 -14.77 -9.66 -19.78
N ALA A 171 -15.17 -8.39 -19.94
CA ALA A 171 -14.55 -7.30 -19.23
C ALA A 171 -14.57 -7.58 -17.72
N PHE A 172 -13.44 -7.36 -17.05
CA PHE A 172 -13.35 -7.54 -15.60
C PHE A 172 -14.45 -6.73 -14.91
N THR A 173 -15.25 -7.41 -14.09
CA THR A 173 -16.30 -6.78 -13.29
C THR A 173 -15.94 -6.96 -11.82
N PRO A 174 -15.69 -5.87 -11.07
CA PRO A 174 -15.43 -5.95 -9.64
C PRO A 174 -16.65 -6.47 -8.88
N ASP A 175 -16.42 -7.26 -7.82
CA ASP A 175 -17.48 -7.70 -6.90
C ASP A 175 -17.51 -6.81 -5.64
N TYR A 176 -18.43 -5.85 -5.62
CA TYR A 176 -18.68 -5.00 -4.46
C TYR A 176 -19.80 -5.51 -3.54
N SER A 177 -20.28 -6.75 -3.73
CA SER A 177 -21.47 -7.28 -3.03
C SER A 177 -21.36 -7.23 -1.50
N ARG A 178 -20.15 -7.34 -0.95
CA ARG A 178 -19.93 -7.27 0.51
C ARG A 178 -20.19 -5.87 1.06
N GLN A 179 -19.79 -4.82 0.35
CA GLN A 179 -20.00 -3.45 0.80
C GLN A 179 -21.39 -2.93 0.41
N THR A 180 -21.96 -3.32 -0.74
CA THR A 180 -23.32 -2.92 -1.11
C THR A 180 -24.40 -3.54 -0.21
N ARG A 181 -24.11 -4.65 0.48
CA ARG A 181 -24.98 -5.19 1.54
C ARG A 181 -25.12 -4.28 2.75
N LEU A 182 -24.19 -3.35 2.99
CA LEU A 182 -24.31 -2.38 4.07
C LEU A 182 -25.41 -1.38 3.69
N ARG A 183 -26.42 -1.23 4.56
CA ARG A 183 -27.59 -0.37 4.30
C ARG A 183 -27.19 1.07 3.95
N ASP A 184 -26.17 1.60 4.62
CA ASP A 184 -25.71 2.98 4.42
C ASP A 184 -24.83 3.14 3.17
N VAL A 185 -24.41 2.02 2.54
CA VAL A 185 -23.72 2.01 1.25
C VAL A 185 -24.73 1.71 0.15
N GLY A 186 -25.23 0.48 0.05
CA GLY A 186 -26.14 0.07 -1.02
C GLY A 186 -25.56 0.29 -2.42
N ASP A 187 -26.40 0.10 -3.44
CA ASP A 187 -26.01 0.37 -4.83
C ASP A 187 -25.81 1.88 -5.07
N ALA A 188 -26.57 2.73 -4.38
CA ALA A 188 -26.45 4.18 -4.49
C ALA A 188 -25.11 4.70 -3.96
N GLY A 189 -24.65 4.20 -2.81
CA GLY A 189 -23.32 4.53 -2.27
C GLY A 189 -22.21 4.01 -3.15
N GLN A 190 -22.35 2.81 -3.74
CA GLN A 190 -21.38 2.32 -4.71
C GLN A 190 -21.30 3.22 -5.95
N ALA A 191 -22.45 3.69 -6.45
CA ALA A 191 -22.49 4.64 -7.55
C ALA A 191 -21.84 5.99 -7.19
N LYS A 192 -22.00 6.47 -5.95
CA LYS A 192 -21.26 7.65 -5.44
C LYS A 192 -19.75 7.43 -5.48
N LEU A 193 -19.27 6.27 -4.99
CA LEU A 193 -17.84 5.94 -5.04
C LEU A 193 -17.33 5.89 -6.48
N ALA A 194 -18.07 5.23 -7.39
CA ALA A 194 -17.70 5.13 -8.80
C ALA A 194 -17.68 6.49 -9.52
N ALA A 195 -18.42 7.48 -9.05
CA ALA A 195 -18.39 8.85 -9.58
C ALA A 195 -17.32 9.74 -8.93
N ALA A 196 -16.84 9.35 -7.74
CA ALA A 196 -15.92 10.16 -6.94
C ALA A 196 -14.51 10.19 -7.51
N ARG A 197 -13.84 11.33 -7.31
CA ARG A 197 -12.45 11.57 -7.66
C ARG A 197 -11.67 11.95 -6.40
N VAL A 198 -10.66 11.16 -6.04
CA VAL A 198 -9.84 11.40 -4.84
C VAL A 198 -8.39 11.65 -5.24
N LEU A 199 -7.78 12.72 -4.71
CA LEU A 199 -6.35 12.96 -4.82
C LEU A 199 -5.64 12.38 -3.61
N VAL A 200 -4.61 11.56 -3.82
CA VAL A 200 -3.73 11.03 -2.77
C VAL A 200 -2.34 11.62 -2.97
N ILE A 201 -1.87 12.37 -1.97
CA ILE A 201 -0.56 13.04 -2.00
C ILE A 201 0.43 12.19 -1.20
N GLY A 202 1.37 11.55 -1.88
CA GLY A 202 2.30 10.59 -1.32
C GLY A 202 1.81 9.15 -1.51
N ALA A 203 2.61 8.33 -2.19
CA ALA A 203 2.41 6.90 -2.41
C ALA A 203 3.37 6.06 -1.54
N GLY A 204 3.62 6.55 -0.31
CA GLY A 204 4.50 5.96 0.69
C GLY A 204 3.76 5.09 1.72
N GLY A 205 4.27 5.03 2.96
CA GLY A 205 3.74 4.10 3.99
C GLY A 205 2.27 4.36 4.37
N LEU A 206 1.86 5.64 4.41
CA LEU A 206 0.46 6.03 4.61
C LEU A 206 -0.36 5.86 3.31
N GLY A 207 0.23 6.24 2.16
CA GLY A 207 -0.45 6.24 0.87
C GLY A 207 -0.77 4.86 0.32
N CYS A 208 0.13 3.88 0.50
CA CYS A 208 -0.06 2.50 0.02
C CYS A 208 -1.40 1.87 0.47
N PRO A 209 -1.75 1.84 1.76
CA PRO A 209 -3.06 1.34 2.19
C PRO A 209 -4.21 2.23 1.69
N VAL A 210 -4.07 3.57 1.67
CA VAL A 210 -5.10 4.47 1.14
C VAL A 210 -5.45 4.12 -0.30
N LEU A 211 -4.45 4.05 -1.17
CA LEU A 211 -4.61 3.72 -2.58
C LEU A 211 -5.26 2.35 -2.78
N SER A 212 -4.80 1.35 -2.02
CA SER A 212 -5.31 -0.02 -2.11
C SER A 212 -6.79 -0.11 -1.68
N TYR A 213 -7.15 0.49 -0.54
CA TYR A 213 -8.51 0.44 -0.03
C TYR A 213 -9.50 1.30 -0.82
N LEU A 214 -9.09 2.48 -1.29
CA LEU A 214 -9.96 3.31 -2.14
C LEU A 214 -10.19 2.68 -3.52
N ALA A 215 -9.15 2.11 -4.13
CA ALA A 215 -9.29 1.36 -5.38
C ALA A 215 -10.16 0.11 -5.19
N GLY A 216 -9.92 -0.67 -4.13
CA GLY A 216 -10.71 -1.85 -3.80
C GLY A 216 -12.18 -1.53 -3.48
N ALA A 217 -12.46 -0.37 -2.90
CA ALA A 217 -13.82 0.11 -2.64
C ALA A 217 -14.53 0.63 -3.91
N GLY A 218 -13.82 0.78 -5.03
CA GLY A 218 -14.37 1.23 -6.29
C GLY A 218 -14.52 2.75 -6.41
N VAL A 219 -13.62 3.53 -5.81
CA VAL A 219 -13.50 4.97 -6.10
C VAL A 219 -13.15 5.14 -7.58
N GLY A 220 -13.96 5.89 -8.32
CA GLY A 220 -13.90 5.95 -9.78
C GLY A 220 -12.61 6.54 -10.35
N THR A 221 -12.08 7.59 -9.73
CA THR A 221 -10.82 8.22 -10.14
C THR A 221 -9.88 8.43 -8.97
N LEU A 222 -8.63 7.99 -9.10
CA LEU A 222 -7.55 8.30 -8.16
C LEU A 222 -6.49 9.18 -8.83
N GLY A 223 -6.28 10.38 -8.29
CA GLY A 223 -5.09 11.18 -8.54
C GLY A 223 -3.99 10.75 -7.58
N ILE A 224 -2.76 10.56 -8.06
CA ILE A 224 -1.62 10.15 -7.24
C ILE A 224 -0.49 11.13 -7.47
N VAL A 225 -0.01 11.77 -6.40
CA VAL A 225 1.16 12.64 -6.42
C VAL A 225 2.30 11.93 -5.71
N ASP A 226 3.38 11.60 -6.41
CA ASP A 226 4.62 11.13 -5.78
C ASP A 226 5.80 11.32 -6.74
N GLY A 227 6.85 11.99 -6.27
CA GLY A 227 8.06 12.27 -7.07
C GLY A 227 9.21 11.32 -6.82
N ASP A 228 9.08 10.38 -5.87
CA ASP A 228 10.19 9.55 -5.45
C ASP A 228 10.36 8.31 -6.33
N LEU A 229 11.60 7.82 -6.36
CA LEU A 229 11.91 6.44 -6.73
C LEU A 229 11.70 5.52 -5.52
N LEU A 230 11.34 4.27 -5.78
CA LEU A 230 11.28 3.25 -4.73
C LEU A 230 12.70 2.85 -4.31
N ASP A 231 12.96 2.90 -3.01
CA ASP A 231 14.21 2.44 -2.41
C ASP A 231 14.02 1.14 -1.60
N ALA A 232 15.06 0.31 -1.46
CA ALA A 232 15.00 -0.93 -0.67
C ALA A 232 14.54 -0.68 0.78
N SER A 233 14.96 0.43 1.39
CA SER A 233 14.57 0.86 2.75
C SER A 233 13.08 1.20 2.88
N ASN A 234 12.33 1.26 1.78
CA ASN A 234 10.91 1.58 1.80
C ASN A 234 10.02 0.33 1.99
N LEU A 235 10.50 -0.84 1.56
CA LEU A 235 9.70 -2.06 1.44
C LEU A 235 9.11 -2.56 2.77
N HIS A 236 9.76 -2.29 3.90
CA HIS A 236 9.26 -2.72 5.21
C HIS A 236 7.95 -2.04 5.64
N ARG A 237 7.55 -0.95 4.96
CA ARG A 237 6.33 -0.18 5.29
C ARG A 237 5.47 0.21 4.07
N GLN A 238 5.97 0.01 2.85
CA GLN A 238 5.27 0.35 1.60
C GLN A 238 4.83 -0.91 0.88
N THR A 239 3.84 -1.59 1.43
CA THR A 239 3.41 -2.95 1.05
C THR A 239 2.72 -3.06 -0.32
N LEU A 240 2.53 -1.94 -1.03
CA LEU A 240 2.03 -1.93 -2.40
C LEU A 240 3.10 -2.39 -3.42
N TYR A 241 4.37 -2.36 -3.03
CA TYR A 241 5.53 -2.62 -3.90
C TYR A 241 6.33 -3.84 -3.43
N ASP A 242 7.18 -4.36 -4.30
CA ASP A 242 8.08 -5.47 -4.01
C ASP A 242 9.54 -5.22 -4.44
N ALA A 243 10.43 -6.15 -4.13
CA ALA A 243 11.87 -6.01 -4.36
C ALA A 243 12.27 -5.81 -5.83
N ARG A 244 11.42 -6.22 -6.79
CA ARG A 244 11.68 -6.04 -8.24
C ARG A 244 11.38 -4.62 -8.70
N ASP A 245 10.65 -3.86 -7.89
CA ASP A 245 10.20 -2.52 -8.21
C ASP A 245 11.25 -1.44 -7.85
N ILE A 246 12.33 -1.81 -7.13
CA ILE A 246 13.36 -0.88 -6.66
C ILE A 246 13.96 -0.09 -7.83
N GLY A 247 14.10 1.22 -7.64
CA GLY A 247 14.62 2.17 -8.63
C GLY A 247 13.58 2.69 -9.62
N GLN A 248 12.34 2.20 -9.58
CA GLN A 248 11.23 2.73 -10.40
C GLN A 248 10.47 3.82 -9.65
N ARG A 249 9.81 4.73 -10.39
CA ARG A 249 9.00 5.81 -9.81
C ARG A 249 7.79 5.24 -9.07
N LYS A 250 7.59 5.66 -7.81
CA LYS A 250 6.47 5.19 -6.98
C LYS A 250 5.12 5.47 -7.63
N VAL A 251 4.96 6.64 -8.23
CA VAL A 251 3.70 7.02 -8.91
C VAL A 251 3.36 6.09 -10.08
N ASP A 252 4.36 5.65 -10.85
CA ASP A 252 4.17 4.73 -11.98
C ASP A 252 3.81 3.32 -11.48
N LEU A 253 4.49 2.85 -10.43
CA LEU A 253 4.21 1.57 -9.77
C LEU A 253 2.81 1.55 -9.15
N ALA A 254 2.44 2.60 -8.43
CA ALA A 254 1.13 2.73 -7.80
C ALA A 254 0.00 2.65 -8.83
N ARG A 255 0.15 3.36 -9.97
CA ARG A 255 -0.78 3.26 -11.09
C ARG A 255 -0.92 1.84 -11.62
N GLN A 256 0.19 1.13 -11.82
CA GLN A 256 0.17 -0.26 -12.29
C GLN A 256 -0.52 -1.19 -11.29
N ARG A 257 -0.23 -1.04 -9.99
CA ARG A 257 -0.82 -1.87 -8.92
C ARG A 257 -2.31 -1.61 -8.78
N ILE A 258 -2.77 -0.36 -8.87
CA ILE A 258 -4.20 -0.03 -8.87
C ILE A 258 -4.89 -0.61 -10.10
N ALA A 259 -4.32 -0.44 -11.29
CA ALA A 259 -4.90 -0.98 -12.52
C ALA A 259 -5.00 -2.52 -12.48
N ALA A 260 -4.05 -3.19 -11.83
CA ALA A 260 -4.11 -4.64 -11.60
C ALA A 260 -5.14 -5.05 -10.54
N LEU A 261 -5.26 -4.26 -9.45
CA LEU A 261 -6.21 -4.50 -8.37
C LEU A 261 -7.66 -4.28 -8.81
N ASN A 262 -7.91 -3.17 -9.50
CA ASN A 262 -9.23 -2.80 -9.97
C ASN A 262 -9.15 -2.02 -11.31
N PRO A 263 -9.23 -2.72 -12.45
CA PRO A 263 -9.23 -2.13 -13.79
C PRO A 263 -10.33 -1.09 -14.09
N THR A 264 -11.36 -0.99 -13.25
CA THR A 264 -12.45 -0.01 -13.43
C THR A 264 -12.10 1.38 -12.89
N VAL A 265 -11.02 1.50 -12.11
CA VAL A 265 -10.56 2.76 -11.51
C VAL A 265 -9.66 3.51 -12.50
N SER A 266 -10.02 4.75 -12.81
CA SER A 266 -9.15 5.65 -13.58
C SER A 266 -8.05 6.20 -12.68
N VAL A 267 -6.80 6.23 -13.16
CA VAL A 267 -5.67 6.73 -12.38
C VAL A 267 -4.97 7.87 -13.13
N HIS A 268 -4.86 9.02 -12.48
CA HIS A 268 -4.09 10.18 -12.93
C HIS A 268 -2.83 10.34 -12.08
N THR A 269 -1.69 10.56 -12.70
CA THR A 269 -0.39 10.60 -12.01
C THR A 269 0.27 11.96 -12.13
N TYR A 270 0.78 12.47 -11.01
CA TYR A 270 1.62 13.64 -10.92
C TYR A 270 2.97 13.20 -10.37
N ALA A 271 3.97 13.12 -11.27
CA ALA A 271 5.33 12.72 -10.92
C ALA A 271 6.16 13.85 -10.31
N GLU A 272 5.61 15.08 -10.28
CA GLU A 272 6.23 16.23 -9.66
C GLU A 272 5.45 16.60 -8.39
N PRO A 273 6.14 17.06 -7.31
CA PRO A 273 5.47 17.53 -6.11
C PRO A 273 4.54 18.71 -6.40
N LEU A 274 3.44 18.80 -5.64
CA LEU A 274 2.60 19.99 -5.68
C LEU A 274 3.34 21.18 -5.07
N HIS A 275 3.12 22.36 -5.64
CA HIS A 275 3.70 23.62 -5.18
C HIS A 275 2.66 24.74 -5.25
N ALA A 276 2.98 25.90 -4.68
CA ALA A 276 2.04 27.01 -4.56
C ALA A 276 1.45 27.51 -5.89
N GLY A 277 2.16 27.26 -7.01
CA GLY A 277 1.73 27.66 -8.35
C GLY A 277 0.73 26.71 -9.02
N ASN A 278 0.56 25.48 -8.54
CA ASN A 278 -0.34 24.50 -9.18
C ASN A 278 -1.36 23.86 -8.22
N VAL A 279 -1.12 23.90 -6.90
CA VAL A 279 -1.87 23.11 -5.93
C VAL A 279 -3.38 23.41 -5.94
N VAL A 280 -3.76 24.68 -6.13
CA VAL A 280 -5.18 25.10 -6.15
C VAL A 280 -5.91 24.54 -7.36
N ASP A 281 -5.30 24.60 -8.55
CA ASP A 281 -5.90 24.09 -9.78
C ASP A 281 -6.01 22.57 -9.77
N VAL A 282 -5.05 21.89 -9.14
CA VAL A 282 -5.10 20.43 -8.94
C VAL A 282 -6.21 20.07 -7.96
N PHE A 283 -6.33 20.77 -6.82
CA PHE A 283 -7.35 20.51 -5.79
C PHE A 283 -8.79 20.82 -6.22
N ALA A 284 -8.99 21.69 -7.21
CA ALA A 284 -10.30 22.01 -7.75
C ALA A 284 -10.83 20.93 -8.72
N GLN A 285 -9.93 20.12 -9.26
CA GLN A 285 -10.26 18.79 -9.74
C GLN A 285 -10.34 17.90 -8.49
N TYR A 286 -10.96 16.74 -8.40
CA TYR A 286 -11.12 15.98 -7.13
C TYR A 286 -12.14 16.55 -6.12
N ASP A 287 -12.88 15.62 -5.52
CA ASP A 287 -13.95 15.85 -4.55
C ASP A 287 -13.41 15.74 -3.11
N LEU A 288 -12.23 15.16 -2.94
CA LEU A 288 -11.57 14.90 -1.67
C LEU A 288 -10.06 14.76 -1.89
N VAL A 289 -9.27 15.24 -0.93
CA VAL A 289 -7.82 15.04 -0.88
C VAL A 289 -7.43 14.23 0.35
N VAL A 290 -6.50 13.31 0.19
CA VAL A 290 -5.86 12.55 1.27
C VAL A 290 -4.35 12.86 1.25
N GLU A 291 -3.86 13.48 2.30
CA GLU A 291 -2.46 13.89 2.44
C GLU A 291 -1.71 12.81 3.23
N CYS A 292 -0.79 12.13 2.56
CA CYS A 292 -0.09 10.95 3.05
C CYS A 292 1.44 11.14 3.06
N THR A 293 1.93 12.37 2.97
CA THR A 293 3.37 12.66 3.05
C THR A 293 3.84 12.76 4.50
N ASP A 294 5.14 12.61 4.69
CA ASP A 294 5.82 12.86 5.96
C ASP A 294 6.39 14.30 6.06
N ASP A 295 6.10 15.14 5.06
CA ASP A 295 6.62 16.50 4.96
C ASP A 295 5.63 17.53 5.52
N MET A 296 6.09 18.31 6.50
CA MET A 296 5.24 19.35 7.11
C MET A 296 4.88 20.44 6.11
N ARG A 297 5.80 20.84 5.22
CA ARG A 297 5.52 21.90 4.24
C ARG A 297 4.39 21.49 3.29
N SER A 298 4.43 20.26 2.80
CA SER A 298 3.36 19.64 2.00
C SER A 298 2.01 19.67 2.73
N ARG A 299 1.98 19.37 4.04
CA ARG A 299 0.74 19.44 4.85
C ARG A 299 0.16 20.83 4.94
N TYR A 300 0.99 21.84 5.22
CA TYR A 300 0.54 23.23 5.28
C TYR A 300 0.06 23.72 3.91
N LEU A 301 0.79 23.40 2.84
CA LEU A 301 0.39 23.71 1.47
C LEU A 301 -0.96 23.07 1.12
N SER A 302 -1.13 21.78 1.45
CA SER A 302 -2.37 21.03 1.21
C SER A 302 -3.53 21.59 2.00
N ASN A 303 -3.30 21.95 3.28
CA ASN A 303 -4.31 22.61 4.10
C ASN A 303 -4.77 23.94 3.49
N ASP A 304 -3.82 24.77 3.05
CA ASP A 304 -4.14 26.08 2.51
C ASP A 304 -4.91 25.94 1.20
N ALA A 305 -4.49 25.04 0.32
CA ALA A 305 -5.22 24.73 -0.91
C ALA A 305 -6.63 24.20 -0.65
N ALA A 306 -6.80 23.29 0.30
CA ALA A 306 -8.10 22.77 0.72
C ALA A 306 -9.05 23.89 1.18
N VAL A 307 -8.57 24.77 2.06
CA VAL A 307 -9.35 25.92 2.56
C VAL A 307 -9.76 26.87 1.42
N LEU A 308 -8.89 27.09 0.43
CA LEU A 308 -9.16 28.01 -0.68
C LEU A 308 -10.11 27.43 -1.73
N THR A 309 -10.05 26.12 -1.96
CA THR A 309 -10.89 25.41 -2.93
C THR A 309 -12.21 24.95 -2.34
N GLY A 310 -12.30 24.82 -1.02
CA GLY A 310 -13.42 24.17 -0.35
C GLY A 310 -13.39 22.64 -0.46
N THR A 311 -12.29 22.07 -0.95
CA THR A 311 -12.11 20.62 -1.10
C THR A 311 -11.76 20.00 0.26
N PRO A 312 -12.54 19.04 0.78
CA PRO A 312 -12.23 18.35 2.02
C PRO A 312 -10.86 17.66 1.97
N LEU A 313 -10.20 17.58 3.12
CA LEU A 313 -8.84 17.09 3.25
C LEU A 313 -8.72 16.15 4.46
N VAL A 314 -8.10 14.99 4.28
CA VAL A 314 -7.77 14.05 5.36
C VAL A 314 -6.26 14.03 5.56
N LEU A 315 -5.80 14.53 6.71
CA LEU A 315 -4.40 14.60 7.10
C LEU A 315 -4.07 13.47 8.08
N ALA A 316 -2.90 12.86 7.91
CA ALA A 316 -2.32 12.03 8.96
C ALA A 316 -0.82 12.28 9.10
N SER A 317 -0.30 11.96 10.28
CA SER A 317 1.14 11.98 10.55
C SER A 317 1.50 10.81 11.45
N VAL A 318 2.74 10.34 11.33
CA VAL A 318 3.26 9.24 12.14
C VAL A 318 4.57 9.67 12.79
N TYR A 319 4.73 9.32 14.06
CA TYR A 319 5.98 9.47 14.79
C TYR A 319 6.18 8.25 15.68
N GLN A 320 7.22 7.45 15.39
CA GLN A 320 7.52 6.20 16.09
C GLN A 320 6.33 5.23 16.13
N TYR A 321 5.64 5.13 17.28
CA TYR A 321 4.47 4.26 17.51
C TYR A 321 3.16 5.05 17.61
N GLU A 322 3.22 6.35 17.41
CA GLU A 322 2.08 7.26 17.54
C GLU A 322 1.67 7.81 16.18
N GLY A 323 0.40 8.17 16.08
CA GLY A 323 -0.19 8.75 14.90
C GLY A 323 -1.14 9.88 15.24
N GLN A 324 -1.29 10.79 14.29
CA GLN A 324 -2.30 11.84 14.33
C GLN A 324 -3.18 11.72 13.08
N LEU A 325 -4.47 11.98 13.24
CA LEU A 325 -5.44 12.01 12.15
C LEU A 325 -6.36 13.22 12.32
N GLN A 326 -6.48 14.02 11.27
CA GLN A 326 -7.36 15.18 11.23
C GLN A 326 -8.15 15.18 9.93
N VAL A 327 -9.45 15.43 10.03
CA VAL A 327 -10.28 15.77 8.86
C VAL A 327 -10.47 17.27 8.84
N VAL A 328 -10.16 17.91 7.72
CA VAL A 328 -10.47 19.31 7.45
C VAL A 328 -11.62 19.33 6.46
N SER A 329 -12.79 19.79 6.88
CA SER A 329 -13.98 19.84 6.00
C SER A 329 -13.90 20.91 4.92
N ALA A 330 -12.99 21.87 5.08
CA ALA A 330 -12.83 23.06 4.24
C ALA A 330 -14.11 23.93 4.10
N LYS A 331 -15.11 23.75 4.96
CA LYS A 331 -16.30 24.60 5.00
C LYS A 331 -15.99 25.93 5.69
N PRO A 332 -16.51 27.07 5.19
CA PRO A 332 -16.34 28.36 5.85
C PRO A 332 -16.75 28.32 7.32
N GLY A 333 -15.87 28.78 8.21
CA GLY A 333 -16.08 28.81 9.65
C GLY A 333 -15.69 27.54 10.40
N GLU A 334 -15.42 26.43 9.71
CA GLU A 334 -14.88 25.22 10.33
C GLU A 334 -13.34 25.31 10.47
N PRO A 335 -12.77 24.75 11.54
CA PRO A 335 -11.32 24.79 11.79
C PRO A 335 -10.51 24.01 10.74
N CYS A 336 -9.29 24.49 10.50
CA CYS A 336 -8.29 23.88 9.62
C CYS A 336 -7.02 23.54 10.42
N LEU A 337 -5.98 23.00 9.77
CA LEU A 337 -4.67 22.71 10.38
C LEU A 337 -4.12 23.94 11.12
N ARG A 338 -4.16 25.10 10.45
CA ARG A 338 -3.67 26.38 10.99
C ARG A 338 -4.47 26.93 12.16
N CYS A 339 -5.68 26.42 12.41
CA CYS A 339 -6.40 26.77 13.64
C CYS A 339 -5.78 26.12 14.88
N LEU A 340 -5.15 24.96 14.72
CA LEU A 340 -4.46 24.25 15.79
C LEU A 340 -2.97 24.63 15.86
N TRP A 341 -2.31 24.68 14.70
CA TRP A 341 -0.91 25.06 14.57
C TRP A 341 -0.76 26.21 13.58
N PRO A 342 -0.79 27.48 14.03
CA PRO A 342 -0.85 28.64 13.14
C PRO A 342 0.30 28.73 12.13
N ASP A 343 1.50 28.41 12.60
CA ASP A 343 2.75 28.62 11.89
C ASP A 343 3.39 27.28 11.50
N GLU A 344 3.93 27.22 10.29
CA GLU A 344 4.76 26.11 9.86
C GLU A 344 6.01 26.04 10.75
N PRO A 345 6.31 24.89 11.38
CA PRO A 345 7.50 24.76 12.23
C PRO A 345 8.77 24.91 11.38
N ALA A 346 9.81 25.52 11.96
CA ALA A 346 11.10 25.66 11.29
C ALA A 346 11.69 24.29 10.89
N PRO A 347 12.41 24.20 9.75
CA PRO A 347 13.02 22.94 9.33
C PRO A 347 13.94 22.36 10.40
N GLY A 348 13.79 21.07 10.71
CA GLY A 348 14.59 20.36 11.71
C GLY A 348 14.08 20.44 13.16
N VAL A 349 13.04 21.24 13.44
CA VAL A 349 12.38 21.26 14.76
C VAL A 349 11.41 20.08 14.91
N ALA A 350 10.77 19.68 13.82
CA ALA A 350 9.96 18.46 13.76
C ALA A 350 10.83 17.30 13.26
N GLY A 351 10.94 16.23 14.05
CA GLY A 351 11.67 15.03 13.65
C GLY A 351 11.01 14.34 12.45
N SER A 352 11.83 13.84 11.51
CA SER A 352 11.31 13.04 10.39
C SER A 352 11.20 11.55 10.75
N CYS A 353 10.31 10.82 10.07
CA CYS A 353 10.22 9.36 10.21
C CYS A 353 11.53 8.65 9.86
N VAL A 354 12.35 9.25 8.99
CA VAL A 354 13.65 8.72 8.58
C VAL A 354 14.67 8.83 9.72
N GLU A 355 14.70 9.97 10.42
CA GLU A 355 15.64 10.20 11.53
C GLU A 355 15.20 9.50 12.83
N SER A 356 13.89 9.36 13.03
CA SER A 356 13.32 8.81 14.28
C SER A 356 13.00 7.32 14.21
N GLY A 357 13.00 6.74 13.00
CA GLY A 357 12.54 5.38 12.73
C GLY A 357 11.01 5.24 12.81
N VAL A 358 10.48 4.23 12.12
CA VAL A 358 9.04 3.91 12.15
C VAL A 358 8.82 2.41 11.98
N LEU A 359 7.95 1.83 12.82
CA LEU A 359 7.56 0.42 12.69
C LEU A 359 6.51 0.29 11.57
N GLY A 360 6.75 -0.59 10.59
CA GLY A 360 5.97 -0.65 9.34
C GLY A 360 4.44 -0.66 9.47
N PRO A 361 3.86 -1.45 10.39
CA PRO A 361 2.42 -1.42 10.68
C PRO A 361 1.84 -0.06 11.09
N VAL A 362 2.64 0.83 11.71
CA VAL A 362 2.16 2.13 12.22
C VAL A 362 1.56 3.00 11.09
N PRO A 363 2.31 3.36 10.03
CA PRO A 363 1.73 4.06 8.89
C PRO A 363 0.69 3.22 8.15
N GLY A 364 0.78 1.88 8.18
CA GLY A 364 -0.26 1.00 7.62
C GLY A 364 -1.63 1.20 8.27
N VAL A 365 -1.67 1.23 9.61
CA VAL A 365 -2.89 1.47 10.39
C VAL A 365 -3.40 2.89 10.15
N LEU A 366 -2.54 3.91 10.27
CA LEU A 366 -2.96 5.30 10.10
C LEU A 366 -3.44 5.59 8.67
N GLY A 367 -2.80 5.03 7.64
CA GLY A 367 -3.26 5.15 6.26
C GLY A 367 -4.61 4.44 6.03
N THR A 368 -4.85 3.30 6.68
CA THR A 368 -6.17 2.66 6.67
C THR A 368 -7.22 3.52 7.39
N MET A 369 -6.83 4.21 8.47
CA MET A 369 -7.70 5.19 9.14
C MET A 369 -8.00 6.40 8.24
N GLN A 370 -7.05 6.86 7.42
CA GLN A 370 -7.33 7.88 6.40
C GLN A 370 -8.33 7.38 5.36
N ALA A 371 -8.16 6.13 4.87
CA ALA A 371 -9.05 5.54 3.87
C ALA A 371 -10.50 5.45 4.38
N ILE A 372 -10.71 5.04 5.64
CA ILE A 372 -12.07 4.98 6.20
C ILE A 372 -12.68 6.38 6.41
N GLU A 373 -11.90 7.40 6.79
CA GLU A 373 -12.41 8.79 6.83
C GLU A 373 -12.80 9.28 5.43
N ALA A 374 -11.98 8.97 4.42
CA ALA A 374 -12.27 9.30 3.04
C ALA A 374 -13.59 8.67 2.55
N LEU A 375 -13.78 7.36 2.78
CA LEU A 375 -15.01 6.67 2.42
C LEU A 375 -16.22 7.22 3.18
N LYS A 376 -16.08 7.54 4.48
CA LYS A 376 -17.16 8.16 5.25
C LYS A 376 -17.57 9.52 4.69
N ILE A 377 -16.62 10.32 4.19
CA ILE A 377 -16.92 11.61 3.55
C ILE A 377 -17.68 11.38 2.24
N LEU A 378 -17.19 10.52 1.35
CA LEU A 378 -17.78 10.28 0.03
C LEU A 378 -19.19 9.65 0.11
N LEU A 379 -19.43 8.83 1.13
CA LEU A 379 -20.69 8.12 1.35
C LEU A 379 -21.66 8.88 2.27
N ASP A 380 -21.27 10.04 2.82
CA ASP A 380 -22.03 10.78 3.84
C ASP A 380 -22.33 9.97 5.11
N LEU A 381 -21.41 9.09 5.51
CA LEU A 381 -21.58 8.27 6.71
C LEU A 381 -21.39 9.09 8.01
N PRO A 382 -21.95 8.61 9.14
CA PRO A 382 -21.77 9.26 10.43
C PRO A 382 -20.29 9.45 10.79
N ARG A 383 -19.95 10.67 11.23
CA ARG A 383 -18.65 11.05 11.78
C ARG A 383 -18.82 11.64 13.17
N SER A 384 -17.76 11.59 13.98
CA SER A 384 -17.79 12.20 15.33
C SER A 384 -18.16 13.67 15.23
N ALA A 385 -19.06 14.12 16.11
CA ALA A 385 -19.48 15.51 16.17
C ALA A 385 -18.32 16.40 16.66
N GLY A 386 -18.06 17.48 15.94
CA GLY A 386 -17.01 18.45 16.25
C GLY A 386 -15.68 18.13 15.57
N GLN A 387 -15.00 19.18 15.11
CA GLN A 387 -13.68 19.07 14.51
C GLN A 387 -12.62 18.89 15.61
N SER A 388 -11.83 17.82 15.49
CA SER A 388 -10.83 17.43 16.48
C SER A 388 -9.62 16.79 15.80
N LEU A 389 -8.45 16.92 16.41
CA LEU A 389 -7.30 16.07 16.11
C LEU A 389 -7.45 14.77 16.90
N LEU A 390 -7.40 13.63 16.20
CA LEU A 390 -7.30 12.31 16.84
C LEU A 390 -5.83 11.97 17.02
N LEU A 391 -5.42 11.73 18.26
CA LEU A 391 -4.14 11.13 18.62
C LEU A 391 -4.34 9.64 18.86
N VAL A 392 -3.44 8.83 18.34
CA VAL A 392 -3.46 7.37 18.45
C VAL A 392 -2.10 6.90 18.93
N ASN A 393 -2.05 6.18 20.04
CA ASN A 393 -0.86 5.45 20.47
C ASN A 393 -1.08 3.96 20.14
N LEU A 394 -0.22 3.37 19.31
CA LEU A 394 -0.40 1.98 18.87
C LEU A 394 0.29 0.95 19.77
N LEU A 395 1.00 1.38 20.83
CA LEU A 395 1.53 0.46 21.83
C LEU A 395 0.43 -0.05 22.76
N ASP A 396 -0.47 0.83 23.18
CA ASP A 396 -1.60 0.51 24.06
C ASP A 396 -2.98 0.63 23.37
N VAL A 397 -2.99 1.04 22.10
CA VAL A 397 -4.21 1.31 21.30
C VAL A 397 -5.05 2.44 21.92
N GLY A 398 -4.41 3.31 22.70
CA GLY A 398 -5.01 4.49 23.30
C GLY A 398 -5.38 5.54 22.25
N THR A 399 -6.56 6.14 22.40
CA THR A 399 -7.00 7.25 21.54
C THR A 399 -7.40 8.47 22.36
N GLN A 400 -6.98 9.65 21.91
CA GLN A 400 -7.35 10.91 22.51
C GLN A 400 -7.84 11.87 21.42
N ARG A 401 -8.92 12.61 21.71
CA ARG A 401 -9.43 13.65 20.81
C ARG A 401 -9.13 15.02 21.39
N LEU A 402 -8.42 15.84 20.62
CA LEU A 402 -8.16 17.23 20.95
C LEU A 402 -9.11 18.12 20.14
N PRO A 403 -10.08 18.81 20.76
CA PRO A 403 -11.00 19.69 20.03
C PRO A 403 -10.25 20.90 19.46
N ILE A 404 -10.63 21.33 18.25
CA ILE A 404 -10.01 22.46 17.58
C ILE A 404 -10.97 23.64 17.60
N ASP A 405 -10.56 24.73 18.27
CA ASP A 405 -11.34 25.95 18.39
C ASP A 405 -10.92 26.96 17.32
N ALA A 406 -11.73 27.09 16.25
CA ALA A 406 -11.48 28.04 15.18
C ALA A 406 -11.43 29.51 15.66
N SER A 407 -12.13 29.85 16.74
CA SER A 407 -12.15 31.22 17.30
C SER A 407 -10.81 31.61 17.93
N ARG A 408 -10.06 30.62 18.42
CA ARG A 408 -8.71 30.80 18.98
C ARG A 408 -7.61 30.68 17.91
N GLY A 409 -7.95 30.10 16.75
CA GLY A 409 -7.07 29.89 15.61
C GLY A 409 -7.08 31.02 14.58
N CYS A 410 -7.30 30.67 13.31
CA CYS A 410 -7.22 31.61 12.19
C CYS A 410 -8.19 32.80 12.28
N ALA A 411 -9.27 32.71 13.05
CA ALA A 411 -10.20 33.83 13.25
C ALA A 411 -9.48 35.10 13.77
N ARG A 412 -8.43 34.93 14.60
CA ARG A 412 -7.62 36.06 15.10
C ARG A 412 -6.78 36.76 14.03
N HIS A 413 -6.65 36.14 12.86
CA HIS A 413 -5.79 36.59 11.76
C HIS A 413 -6.60 36.85 10.47
N GLY A 414 -7.89 37.14 10.59
CA GLY A 414 -8.78 37.44 9.46
C GLY A 414 -9.48 36.23 8.83
N GLY A 415 -9.45 35.07 9.49
CA GLY A 415 -10.14 33.85 9.05
C GLY A 415 -9.27 32.90 8.22
N CYS A 416 -9.69 31.63 8.12
CA CYS A 416 -8.93 30.57 7.47
C CYS A 416 -8.53 30.92 6.03
N ALA A 417 -9.47 31.44 5.23
CA ALA A 417 -9.22 31.80 3.84
C ALA A 417 -8.17 32.92 3.70
N ALA A 418 -8.24 33.98 4.51
CA ALA A 418 -7.27 35.07 4.45
C ALA A 418 -5.86 34.62 4.88
N VAL A 419 -5.77 33.73 5.87
CA VAL A 419 -4.50 33.12 6.28
C VAL A 419 -3.93 32.26 5.16
N ALA A 420 -4.74 31.36 4.59
CA ALA A 420 -4.33 30.49 3.49
C ALA A 420 -3.88 31.27 2.25
N GLN A 421 -4.58 32.34 1.86
CA GLN A 421 -4.19 33.20 0.75
C GLN A 421 -2.80 33.83 0.96
N ARG A 422 -2.55 34.39 2.15
CA ARG A 422 -1.25 34.99 2.46
C ARG A 422 -0.13 33.96 2.48
N ALA A 423 -0.40 32.79 3.06
CA ALA A 423 0.57 31.69 3.12
C ALA A 423 0.90 31.16 1.72
N LEU A 424 -0.10 30.94 0.87
CA LEU A 424 0.11 30.48 -0.51
C LEU A 424 0.88 31.52 -1.34
N ALA A 425 0.54 32.81 -1.22
CA ALA A 425 1.26 33.88 -1.90
C ALA A 425 2.71 33.99 -1.42
N GLN A 426 2.97 33.75 -0.13
CA GLN A 426 4.34 33.67 0.39
C GLN A 426 5.07 32.44 -0.17
N ALA A 427 4.44 31.26 -0.15
CA ALA A 427 5.01 30.04 -0.68
C ALA A 427 5.32 30.13 -2.18
N GLN A 428 4.54 30.89 -2.95
CA GLN A 428 4.80 31.16 -4.36
C GLN A 428 6.04 32.04 -4.55
N ARG A 429 6.17 33.13 -3.79
CA ARG A 429 7.41 33.94 -3.77
C ARG A 429 8.62 33.14 -3.31
N ASP A 430 8.42 32.20 -2.39
CA ASP A 430 9.46 31.31 -1.90
C ASP A 430 9.84 30.24 -2.92
N HIS A 431 8.91 29.80 -3.77
CA HIS A 431 9.22 28.87 -4.86
C HIS A 431 10.17 29.53 -5.88
N ASP A 432 10.05 30.84 -6.11
CA ASP A 432 11.00 31.61 -6.92
C ASP A 432 12.42 31.71 -6.29
N VAL A 433 12.63 31.19 -5.08
CA VAL A 433 13.93 31.10 -4.42
C VAL A 433 14.66 29.81 -4.81
N ASP A 434 13.96 28.70 -5.00
CA ASP A 434 14.56 27.40 -5.28
C ASP A 434 14.82 27.25 -6.79
N LEU A 435 16.08 27.05 -7.16
CA LEU A 435 16.52 26.94 -8.54
C LEU A 435 17.07 25.55 -8.83
N VAL A 436 16.79 25.05 -10.03
CA VAL A 436 17.30 23.76 -10.52
C VAL A 436 18.49 24.02 -11.43
N PHE A 437 19.60 23.36 -11.14
CA PHE A 437 20.77 23.30 -12.01
C PHE A 437 21.20 21.84 -12.17
N ALA A 438 21.61 21.44 -13.37
CA ALA A 438 22.11 20.09 -13.63
C ALA A 438 23.51 19.87 -13.01
N SER A 439 24.31 20.92 -12.92
CA SER A 439 25.63 20.92 -12.29
C SER A 439 25.92 22.25 -11.59
N LEU A 440 26.93 22.29 -10.71
CA LEU A 440 27.39 23.55 -10.10
C LEU A 440 28.07 24.46 -11.13
N ASP A 441 28.69 23.88 -12.15
CA ASP A 441 29.33 24.62 -13.24
C ASP A 441 28.29 25.40 -14.05
N ASP A 442 27.11 24.82 -14.30
CA ASP A 442 26.00 25.52 -14.97
C ASP A 442 25.50 26.71 -14.14
N ALA A 443 25.41 26.55 -12.81
CA ALA A 443 25.05 27.64 -11.92
C ALA A 443 26.08 28.79 -11.97
N ILE A 444 27.37 28.45 -11.96
CA ILE A 444 28.45 29.45 -12.06
C ILE A 444 28.39 30.15 -13.43
N ALA A 445 28.21 29.39 -14.51
CA ALA A 445 28.08 29.93 -15.87
C ALA A 445 26.86 30.86 -16.02
N ALA A 446 25.76 30.56 -15.31
CA ALA A 446 24.57 31.42 -15.22
C ALA A 446 24.76 32.65 -14.30
N GLY A 447 25.97 32.85 -13.76
CA GLY A 447 26.36 34.03 -12.99
C GLY A 447 26.13 33.95 -11.49
N TYR A 448 25.87 32.75 -10.93
CA TYR A 448 25.67 32.58 -9.50
C TYR A 448 27.01 32.41 -8.75
N ARG A 449 27.05 32.91 -7.52
CA ARG A 449 28.11 32.69 -6.54
C ARG A 449 27.64 31.64 -5.54
N LEU A 450 28.43 30.60 -5.35
CA LEU A 450 28.05 29.47 -4.51
C LEU A 450 28.34 29.77 -3.03
N VAL A 451 27.35 29.52 -2.16
CA VAL A 451 27.48 29.61 -0.71
C VAL A 451 27.13 28.26 -0.11
N ASP A 452 28.11 27.56 0.45
CA ASP A 452 27.91 26.28 1.12
C ASP A 452 27.50 26.52 2.58
N VAL A 453 26.26 26.15 2.92
CA VAL A 453 25.68 26.36 4.25
C VAL A 453 25.65 25.11 5.12
N ARG A 454 26.35 24.06 4.69
CA ARG A 454 26.52 22.83 5.47
C ARG A 454 27.46 23.05 6.64
N GLU A 455 27.37 22.17 7.64
CA GLU A 455 28.31 22.19 8.76
C GLU A 455 29.73 21.80 8.30
N PRO A 456 30.80 22.27 8.98
CA PRO A 456 32.18 21.99 8.58
C PRO A 456 32.47 20.51 8.39
N ASP A 457 31.90 19.64 9.23
CA ASP A 457 32.07 18.19 9.19
C ASP A 457 31.45 17.58 7.92
N GLU A 458 30.29 18.11 7.48
CA GLU A 458 29.64 17.68 6.23
C GLU A 458 30.46 18.10 5.00
N ILE A 459 31.04 19.30 5.04
CA ILE A 459 31.90 19.83 3.97
C ILE A 459 33.18 19.01 3.90
N ALA A 460 33.80 18.67 5.04
CA ALA A 460 34.98 17.83 5.10
C ALA A 460 34.72 16.41 4.58
N ALA A 461 33.56 15.83 4.91
CA ALA A 461 33.18 14.50 4.44
C ALA A 461 32.85 14.46 2.93
N GLN A 462 32.23 15.52 2.40
CA GLN A 462 31.87 15.61 0.99
C GLN A 462 32.08 17.05 0.45
N PRO A 463 33.31 17.42 0.05
CA PRO A 463 33.59 18.74 -0.52
C PRO A 463 32.85 18.97 -1.84
N LEU A 464 32.44 20.21 -2.11
CA LEU A 464 31.94 20.58 -3.44
C LEU A 464 33.09 20.61 -4.45
N HIS A 465 32.81 20.26 -5.70
CA HIS A 465 33.79 20.29 -6.79
C HIS A 465 34.02 21.70 -7.36
N ALA A 466 33.31 22.70 -6.84
CA ALA A 466 33.33 24.08 -7.31
C ALA A 466 33.65 25.05 -6.15
N PRO A 467 34.29 26.20 -6.43
CA PRO A 467 34.64 27.18 -5.40
C PRO A 467 33.38 27.78 -4.76
N SER A 468 33.31 27.71 -3.44
CA SER A 468 32.18 28.22 -2.64
C SER A 468 32.64 28.99 -1.42
N CYS A 469 31.85 29.98 -1.00
CA CYS A 469 31.97 30.60 0.32
C CYS A 469 31.29 29.68 1.35
N CYS A 470 32.03 29.23 2.37
CA CYS A 470 31.48 28.33 3.39
C CYS A 470 31.01 29.14 4.60
N VAL A 471 29.70 29.16 4.84
CA VAL A 471 29.10 29.84 6.00
C VAL A 471 27.99 28.94 6.54
N PRO A 472 28.19 28.25 7.69
CA PRO A 472 27.19 27.36 8.26
C PRO A 472 25.85 28.06 8.43
N SER A 473 24.75 27.33 8.17
CA SER A 473 23.40 27.91 8.12
C SER A 473 23.03 28.74 9.35
N ALA A 474 23.44 28.32 10.55
CA ALA A 474 23.17 29.03 11.81
C ALA A 474 23.90 30.39 11.95
N GLN A 475 24.96 30.61 11.18
CA GLN A 475 25.79 31.83 11.23
C GLN A 475 25.47 32.80 10.09
N LEU A 476 24.65 32.37 9.13
CA LEU A 476 24.44 33.10 7.88
C LEU A 476 23.74 34.45 8.10
N ALA A 477 22.79 34.52 9.03
CA ALA A 477 22.06 35.74 9.35
C ALA A 477 22.97 36.83 9.95
N THR A 478 23.93 36.43 10.80
CA THR A 478 24.86 37.36 11.46
C THR A 478 26.04 37.74 10.56
N GLN A 479 26.42 36.86 9.63
CA GLN A 479 27.50 37.09 8.66
C GLN A 479 27.01 37.54 7.28
N ALA A 480 25.75 37.98 7.16
CA ALA A 480 25.16 38.37 5.88
C ALA A 480 25.96 39.46 5.13
N GLY A 481 26.66 40.34 5.86
CA GLY A 481 27.52 41.39 5.29
C GLY A 481 28.87 40.89 4.74
N GLU A 482 29.25 39.65 5.03
CA GLU A 482 30.50 39.02 4.55
C GLU A 482 30.29 38.20 3.28
N LEU A 483 29.04 38.05 2.84
CA LEU A 483 28.68 37.31 1.63
C LEU A 483 29.13 38.04 0.37
N PRO A 484 29.55 37.31 -0.68
CA PRO A 484 29.99 37.93 -1.92
C PRO A 484 28.83 38.71 -2.58
N PRO A 485 29.09 39.88 -3.19
CA PRO A 485 28.05 40.62 -3.89
C PRO A 485 27.59 39.88 -5.15
N GLY A 486 26.31 40.03 -5.49
CA GLY A 486 25.71 39.46 -6.70
C GLY A 486 24.67 38.37 -6.40
N ARG A 487 24.41 37.51 -7.38
CA ARG A 487 23.42 36.43 -7.28
C ARG A 487 24.00 35.27 -6.49
N LEU A 488 23.46 34.99 -5.32
CA LEU A 488 23.91 33.92 -4.43
C LEU A 488 23.11 32.64 -4.68
N LEU A 489 23.77 31.50 -4.77
CA LEU A 489 23.17 30.18 -4.75
C LEU A 489 23.64 29.43 -3.51
N LEU A 490 22.74 29.32 -2.53
CA LEU A 490 22.98 28.62 -1.28
C LEU A 490 22.81 27.11 -1.49
N ILE A 491 23.72 26.34 -0.90
CA ILE A 491 23.80 24.89 -1.08
C ILE A 491 23.84 24.23 0.29
N CYS A 492 22.95 23.26 0.52
CA CYS A 492 23.05 22.34 1.66
C CYS A 492 22.93 20.88 1.18
N ALA A 493 22.88 19.92 2.11
CA ALA A 493 22.76 18.51 1.74
C ALA A 493 21.50 18.21 0.88
N SER A 494 20.32 18.64 1.33
CA SER A 494 19.01 18.27 0.75
C SER A 494 18.18 19.44 0.20
N GLY A 495 18.74 20.66 0.14
CA GLY A 495 18.03 21.88 -0.27
C GLY A 495 17.15 22.52 0.82
N ARG A 496 16.80 21.79 1.90
CA ARG A 496 15.91 22.31 2.96
C ARG A 496 16.51 23.49 3.73
N ARG A 497 17.76 23.33 4.21
CA ARG A 497 18.47 24.40 4.95
C ARG A 497 18.81 25.60 4.07
N SER A 498 19.26 25.37 2.83
CA SER A 498 19.59 26.45 1.89
C SER A 498 18.36 27.27 1.51
N ALA A 499 17.19 26.63 1.34
CA ALA A 499 15.95 27.32 1.05
C ALA A 499 15.50 28.22 2.22
N HIS A 500 15.59 27.72 3.45
CA HIS A 500 15.31 28.53 4.65
C HIS A 500 16.26 29.72 4.77
N ALA A 501 17.55 29.45 4.64
CA ALA A 501 18.61 30.46 4.71
C ALA A 501 18.48 31.55 3.62
N ALA A 502 18.12 31.17 2.39
CA ALA A 502 17.92 32.13 1.31
C ALA A 502 16.72 33.05 1.57
N ARG A 503 15.65 32.53 2.20
CA ARG A 503 14.50 33.35 2.62
C ARG A 503 14.86 34.33 3.73
N GLU A 504 15.62 33.89 4.72
CA GLU A 504 16.10 34.74 5.80
C GLU A 504 16.95 35.90 5.26
N LEU A 505 17.90 35.60 4.35
CA LEU A 505 18.70 36.61 3.67
C LEU A 505 17.86 37.60 2.85
N ARG A 506 16.85 37.13 2.10
CA ARG A 506 15.91 38.00 1.39
C ARG A 506 15.12 38.90 2.35
N GLY A 507 14.72 38.38 3.51
CA GLY A 507 14.07 39.14 4.57
C GLY A 507 14.96 40.23 5.17
N LEU A 508 16.28 40.00 5.22
CA LEU A 508 17.30 40.97 5.62
C LEU A 508 17.71 41.95 4.50
N GLY A 509 17.10 41.84 3.31
CA GLY A 509 17.32 42.76 2.19
C GLY A 509 18.28 42.25 1.10
N VAL A 510 18.85 41.05 1.23
CA VAL A 510 19.68 40.41 0.19
C VAL A 510 18.77 39.75 -0.85
N ARG A 511 18.29 40.56 -1.81
CA ARG A 511 17.23 40.16 -2.76
C ARG A 511 17.63 39.02 -3.71
N ASP A 512 18.90 38.95 -4.09
CA ASP A 512 19.42 37.98 -5.05
C ASP A 512 19.96 36.70 -4.40
N ALA A 513 19.39 36.28 -3.27
CA ALA A 513 19.69 34.99 -2.65
C ALA A 513 18.74 33.89 -3.15
N TYR A 514 19.29 32.76 -3.57
CA TYR A 514 18.57 31.61 -4.10
C TYR A 514 19.08 30.33 -3.47
N SER A 515 18.31 29.26 -3.53
CA SER A 515 18.66 27.93 -3.01
C SER A 515 18.77 26.94 -4.14
N LEU A 516 19.74 26.04 -4.07
CA LEU A 516 19.81 24.89 -4.98
C LEU A 516 18.74 23.86 -4.58
N ALA A 517 17.75 23.68 -5.44
CA ALA A 517 16.67 22.71 -5.24
C ALA A 517 17.24 21.28 -5.05
N GLY A 518 16.88 20.62 -3.95
CA GLY A 518 17.37 19.28 -3.60
C GLY A 518 18.83 19.21 -3.13
N GLY A 519 19.54 20.33 -3.07
CA GLY A 519 20.91 20.43 -2.54
C GLY A 519 21.92 19.57 -3.29
N VAL A 520 23.00 19.17 -2.59
CA VAL A 520 24.06 18.32 -3.16
C VAL A 520 23.53 16.95 -3.58
N LEU A 521 22.49 16.45 -2.91
CA LEU A 521 21.89 15.16 -3.25
C LEU A 521 21.27 15.14 -4.65
N ALA A 522 20.68 16.25 -5.10
CA ALA A 522 20.08 16.37 -6.44
C ALA A 522 21.11 16.47 -7.57
N LEU A 523 22.37 16.81 -7.26
CA LEU A 523 23.46 16.90 -8.24
C LEU A 523 24.13 15.56 -8.53
N ARG A 524 23.80 14.51 -7.77
CA ARG A 524 24.42 13.20 -7.99
C ARG A 524 23.84 12.59 -9.27
N PRO A 525 24.66 12.21 -10.26
CA PRO A 525 24.18 11.41 -11.36
C PRO A 525 23.61 10.11 -10.80
N SER A 526 22.43 9.71 -11.28
CA SER A 526 21.84 8.40 -11.03
C SER A 526 22.91 7.32 -11.13
N CYS A 527 23.24 6.65 -10.02
CA CYS A 527 24.34 5.69 -9.95
C CYS A 527 24.14 4.54 -10.97
N ASP A 528 25.20 4.31 -11.75
CA ASP A 528 25.61 3.07 -12.40
C ASP A 528 24.75 2.44 -13.51
N ARG A 529 24.84 3.00 -14.72
CA ARG A 529 24.93 2.14 -15.92
C ARG A 529 26.28 1.42 -15.88
N VAL A 530 26.29 0.17 -15.42
CA VAL A 530 27.41 -0.75 -15.67
C VAL A 530 27.66 -0.79 -17.19
N PRO A 531 28.83 -0.39 -17.70
CA PRO A 531 29.14 -0.55 -19.11
C PRO A 531 29.16 -2.06 -19.41
N ALA A 532 28.40 -2.49 -20.42
CA ALA A 532 28.47 -3.85 -20.92
C ALA A 532 29.91 -4.16 -21.32
N THR A 533 30.61 -4.94 -20.50
CA THR A 533 31.92 -5.46 -20.86
C THR A 533 31.74 -6.48 -21.98
N THR A 534 32.15 -6.05 -23.17
CA THR A 534 32.37 -6.91 -24.33
C THR A 534 33.22 -8.11 -23.92
N ARG A 535 32.62 -9.31 -23.92
CA ARG A 535 33.37 -10.57 -23.89
C ARG A 535 34.19 -10.68 -25.17
N SER A 536 35.48 -10.33 -25.08
CA SER A 536 36.45 -10.75 -26.08
C SER A 536 36.64 -12.26 -25.99
N ARG A 537 36.21 -12.97 -27.03
CA ARG A 537 36.73 -14.31 -27.33
C ARG A 537 38.21 -14.17 -27.64
N SER A 538 39.07 -14.77 -26.83
CA SER A 538 40.42 -15.15 -27.23
C SER A 538 40.51 -16.66 -27.16
N ALA A 539 40.70 -17.26 -28.34
CA ALA A 539 41.13 -18.63 -28.51
C ALA A 539 42.54 -18.79 -27.95
N SER A 540 42.76 -19.88 -27.21
CA SER A 540 43.95 -20.78 -27.19
C SER A 540 43.79 -21.71 -25.99
#